data_AF-A0A1V2GL19-F1
#
_entry.id   AF-A0A1V2GL19-F1
#
_cell.length_a   1.000
_cell.length_b   1.000
_cell.length_c   1.000
_cell.angle_alpha   90.00
_cell.angle_beta   90.00
_cell.angle_gamma   90.00
#
_symmetry.space_group_name_H-M   'P 1'
#
loop_
_entity.id
_entity.type
_entity.pdbx_description
1 polymer ?
#
loop_
_entity_poly.entity_id
_entity_poly.type
_entity_poly.pdbx_seq_one_letter_code
_entity_poly.pdbx_strand_id
1 'polypeptide(L)'
;GRITDSHQWNTLLSLHNAQFYLLQRTPEVARSRATPLLDLIMAALTPHPPQKQAYGVTLPTSVLFIAGHDTNLANLGGALELNWTLPGQPDNTPPGGELVFERWRRLSDNSQWIQVSLVFQTLQQMRDKTPLSLNTPPGEVKLTLAGCEERNAQGMCSLAGFTQIVNEARIPACSL
;
A
#
# COMPACT_ATOMS: atom_id res chain seq x y z
N GLY A 1 11.73 14.67 -26.03
CA GLY A 1 10.39 15.18 -25.62
C GLY A 1 10.49 16.66 -25.35
N ARG A 2 9.37 17.38 -25.24
CA ARG A 2 9.33 18.82 -24.95
C ARG A 2 9.36 19.16 -23.44
N ILE A 3 9.46 18.14 -22.58
CA ILE A 3 9.50 18.33 -21.13
C ILE A 3 10.96 18.54 -20.72
N THR A 4 11.24 19.65 -20.06
CA THR A 4 12.62 20.14 -19.79
C THR A 4 13.02 20.05 -18.33
N ASP A 5 12.08 19.92 -17.40
CA ASP A 5 12.36 19.91 -15.96
C ASP A 5 11.31 19.11 -15.16
N SER A 6 11.60 18.89 -13.87
CA SER A 6 10.72 18.17 -12.95
C SER A 6 9.44 18.94 -12.62
N HIS A 7 9.45 20.27 -12.69
CA HIS A 7 8.27 21.09 -12.43
C HIS A 7 7.18 20.85 -13.48
N GLN A 8 7.56 20.77 -14.76
CA GLN A 8 6.64 20.43 -15.85
C GLN A 8 6.08 19.01 -15.70
N TRP A 9 6.90 18.04 -15.31
CA TRP A 9 6.43 16.68 -15.01
C TRP A 9 5.40 16.67 -13.87
N ASN A 10 5.71 17.31 -12.75
CA ASN A 10 4.79 17.42 -11.62
C ASN A 10 3.48 18.12 -12.00
N THR A 11 3.56 19.19 -12.81
CA THR A 11 2.39 19.93 -13.29
C THR A 11 1.49 19.04 -14.15
N LEU A 12 2.05 18.29 -15.11
CA LEU A 12 1.28 17.41 -15.97
C LEU A 12 0.62 16.27 -15.20
N LEU A 13 1.38 15.58 -14.34
CA LEU A 13 0.87 14.44 -13.58
C LEU A 13 -0.07 14.85 -12.44
N SER A 14 -0.07 16.13 -12.03
CA SER A 14 -1.08 16.64 -11.09
C SER A 14 -2.51 16.39 -11.60
N LEU A 15 -2.74 16.43 -12.92
CA LEU A 15 -4.05 16.14 -13.53
C LEU A 15 -4.43 14.66 -13.39
N HIS A 16 -3.46 13.76 -13.62
CA HIS A 16 -3.65 12.32 -13.40
C HIS A 16 -3.98 12.03 -11.93
N ASN A 17 -3.17 12.57 -11.01
CA ASN A 17 -3.36 12.41 -9.58
C ASN A 17 -4.71 13.00 -9.11
N ALA A 18 -5.15 14.11 -9.68
CA ALA A 18 -6.46 14.73 -9.38
C ALA A 18 -7.63 13.84 -9.82
N GLN A 19 -7.54 13.22 -11.01
CA GLN A 19 -8.54 12.25 -11.45
C GLN A 19 -8.62 11.06 -10.48
N PHE A 20 -7.47 10.52 -10.07
CA PHE A 20 -7.41 9.39 -9.13
C PHE A 20 -7.91 9.77 -7.74
N TYR A 21 -7.62 10.99 -7.28
CA TYR A 21 -8.15 11.52 -6.03
C TYR A 21 -9.68 11.48 -6.02
N LEU A 22 -10.32 11.97 -7.09
CA LEU A 22 -11.78 12.02 -7.18
C LEU A 22 -12.43 10.65 -7.44
N LEU A 23 -11.89 9.85 -8.35
CA LEU A 23 -12.58 8.65 -8.84
C LEU A 23 -12.17 7.36 -8.12
N GLN A 24 -10.97 7.31 -7.54
CA GLN A 24 -10.43 6.09 -6.96
C GLN A 24 -10.19 6.18 -5.46
N ARG A 25 -9.88 7.37 -4.93
CA ARG A 25 -9.59 7.55 -3.49
C ARG A 25 -10.81 7.94 -2.66
N THR A 26 -11.87 8.47 -3.28
CA THR A 26 -13.13 8.80 -2.59
C THR A 26 -13.66 7.59 -1.82
N PRO A 27 -13.81 7.67 -0.47
CA PRO A 27 -14.12 6.51 0.38
C PRO A 27 -15.34 5.70 -0.05
N GLU A 28 -16.41 6.37 -0.51
CA GLU A 28 -17.65 5.75 -0.97
C GLU A 28 -17.43 4.80 -2.17
N VAL A 29 -16.38 5.05 -2.96
CA VAL A 29 -15.95 4.18 -4.08
C VAL A 29 -14.85 3.22 -3.63
N ALA A 30 -13.83 3.77 -2.96
CA ALA A 30 -12.60 3.07 -2.59
C ALA A 30 -12.88 1.87 -1.69
N ARG A 31 -13.71 2.02 -0.66
CA ARG A 31 -14.01 0.97 0.32
C ARG A 31 -14.65 -0.25 -0.32
N SER A 32 -15.65 -0.04 -1.16
CA SER A 32 -16.33 -1.11 -1.89
C SER A 32 -15.39 -1.83 -2.86
N ARG A 33 -14.61 -1.08 -3.66
CA ARG A 33 -13.66 -1.66 -4.63
C ARG A 33 -12.47 -2.37 -3.97
N ALA A 34 -11.99 -1.87 -2.84
CA ALA A 34 -10.84 -2.43 -2.14
C ALA A 34 -11.20 -3.63 -1.24
N THR A 35 -12.49 -3.85 -0.92
CA THR A 35 -12.91 -4.85 0.07
C THR A 35 -12.30 -6.24 -0.16
N PRO A 36 -12.38 -6.86 -1.37
CA PRO A 36 -11.75 -8.16 -1.59
C PRO A 36 -10.23 -8.19 -1.34
N LEU A 37 -9.54 -7.10 -1.68
CA LEU A 37 -8.10 -6.98 -1.43
C LEU A 37 -7.80 -6.77 0.06
N LEU A 38 -8.60 -5.97 0.76
CA LEU A 38 -8.50 -5.79 2.21
C LEU A 38 -8.69 -7.13 2.94
N ASP A 39 -9.65 -7.94 2.52
CA ASP A 39 -9.89 -9.27 3.08
C ASP A 39 -8.69 -10.21 2.85
N LEU A 40 -8.13 -10.22 1.64
CA LEU A 40 -6.95 -11.02 1.31
C LEU A 40 -5.70 -10.57 2.08
N ILE A 41 -5.47 -9.26 2.19
CA ILE A 41 -4.35 -8.67 2.96
C ILE A 41 -4.50 -9.06 4.44
N MET A 42 -5.70 -8.95 5.01
CA MET A 42 -5.94 -9.34 6.40
C MET A 42 -5.68 -10.83 6.64
N ALA A 43 -6.16 -11.70 5.76
CA ALA A 43 -5.93 -13.14 5.84
C ALA A 43 -4.44 -13.50 5.76
N ALA A 44 -3.69 -12.83 4.88
CA ALA A 44 -2.25 -13.07 4.73
C ALA A 44 -1.43 -12.57 5.94
N LEU A 45 -1.83 -11.46 6.55
CA LEU A 45 -1.15 -10.86 7.70
C LEU A 45 -1.59 -11.46 9.04
N THR A 46 -2.73 -12.13 9.14
CA THR A 46 -3.18 -12.71 10.41
C THR A 46 -2.46 -14.03 10.69
N PRO A 47 -1.79 -14.21 11.85
CA PRO A 47 -1.19 -15.49 12.20
C PRO A 47 -2.28 -16.54 12.45
N HIS A 48 -2.29 -17.61 11.66
CA HIS A 48 -3.15 -18.78 11.85
C HIS A 48 -2.49 -20.03 11.25
N PRO A 49 -2.96 -21.25 11.56
CA PRO A 49 -2.48 -22.46 10.90
C PRO A 49 -2.59 -22.36 9.37
N PRO A 50 -1.52 -22.65 8.61
CA PRO A 50 -1.54 -22.51 7.16
C PRO A 50 -2.62 -23.39 6.51
N GLN A 51 -3.43 -22.79 5.66
CA GLN A 51 -4.51 -23.47 4.95
C GLN A 51 -4.65 -22.94 3.52
N LYS A 52 -5.08 -23.80 2.59
CA LYS A 52 -5.38 -23.38 1.21
C LYS A 52 -6.54 -22.40 1.21
N GLN A 53 -6.34 -21.26 0.57
CA GLN A 53 -7.30 -20.19 0.39
C GLN A 53 -7.65 -20.04 -1.11
N ALA A 54 -8.22 -18.89 -1.48
CA ALA A 54 -8.46 -18.49 -2.86
C ALA A 54 -7.22 -18.71 -3.76
N TYR A 55 -7.47 -19.02 -5.03
CA TYR A 55 -6.44 -19.30 -6.05
C TYR A 55 -5.52 -20.50 -5.72
N GLY A 56 -5.86 -21.32 -4.72
CA GLY A 56 -5.07 -22.48 -4.29
C GLY A 56 -3.81 -22.13 -3.51
N VAL A 57 -3.67 -20.87 -3.08
CA VAL A 57 -2.53 -20.38 -2.30
C VAL A 57 -2.70 -20.73 -0.82
N THR A 58 -1.66 -21.25 -0.18
CA THR A 58 -1.66 -21.48 1.27
C THR A 58 -1.31 -20.19 2.01
N LEU A 59 -2.19 -19.74 2.92
CA LEU A 59 -1.96 -18.56 3.77
C LEU A 59 -2.04 -18.93 5.27
N PRO A 60 -1.32 -18.21 6.15
CA PRO A 60 -0.33 -17.19 5.83
C PRO A 60 0.95 -17.83 5.24
N THR A 61 1.69 -17.06 4.44
CA THR A 61 2.99 -17.44 3.85
C THR A 61 3.99 -16.30 4.04
N SER A 62 5.28 -16.56 3.83
CA SER A 62 6.33 -15.57 4.11
C SER A 62 6.25 -14.33 3.22
N VAL A 63 5.97 -14.51 1.93
CA VAL A 63 5.83 -13.43 0.95
C VAL A 63 4.64 -13.72 0.05
N LEU A 64 3.72 -12.77 -0.04
CA LEU A 64 2.61 -12.77 -0.97
C LEU A 64 2.75 -11.56 -1.89
N PHE A 65 2.84 -11.80 -3.20
CA PHE A 65 2.86 -10.74 -4.22
C PHE A 65 1.55 -10.75 -4.99
N ILE A 66 0.87 -9.60 -5.05
CA ILE A 66 -0.40 -9.43 -5.74
C ILE A 66 -0.18 -8.45 -6.89
N ALA A 67 -0.13 -8.97 -8.12
CA ALA A 67 -0.04 -8.13 -9.32
C ALA A 67 -1.41 -7.50 -9.62
N GLY A 68 -1.52 -6.19 -9.39
CA GLY A 68 -2.75 -5.43 -9.61
C GLY A 68 -2.56 -4.21 -10.52
N HIS A 69 -3.40 -3.21 -10.31
CA HIS A 69 -3.42 -1.94 -11.06
C HIS A 69 -3.21 -0.74 -10.13
N ASP A 70 -2.88 0.40 -10.73
CA ASP A 70 -2.86 1.73 -10.09
C ASP A 70 -4.14 2.03 -9.29
N THR A 71 -5.31 1.67 -9.84
CA THR A 71 -6.60 1.83 -9.16
C THR A 71 -6.67 1.04 -7.86
N ASN A 72 -6.05 -0.14 -7.78
CA ASN A 72 -6.03 -0.94 -6.55
C ASN A 72 -5.23 -0.24 -5.46
N LEU A 73 -4.06 0.32 -5.80
CA LEU A 73 -3.25 1.12 -4.86
C LEU A 73 -4.03 2.35 -4.37
N ALA A 74 -4.71 3.05 -5.28
CA ALA A 74 -5.52 4.21 -4.93
C ALA A 74 -6.75 3.85 -4.09
N ASN A 75 -7.45 2.75 -4.40
CA ASN A 75 -8.60 2.29 -3.61
C ASN A 75 -8.16 1.85 -2.21
N LEU A 76 -7.05 1.10 -2.07
CA LEU A 76 -6.49 0.75 -0.76
C LEU A 76 -6.07 2.00 0.02
N GLY A 77 -5.43 2.96 -0.66
CA GLY A 77 -5.03 4.23 -0.05
C GLY A 77 -6.21 5.07 0.44
N GLY A 78 -7.31 5.11 -0.32
CA GLY A 78 -8.55 5.78 0.08
C GLY A 78 -9.27 5.06 1.22
N ALA A 79 -9.37 3.73 1.16
CA ALA A 79 -10.06 2.93 2.16
C ALA A 79 -9.34 2.88 3.52
N LEU A 80 -8.00 2.96 3.53
CA LEU A 80 -7.17 2.93 4.74
C LEU A 80 -6.69 4.31 5.19
N GLU A 81 -7.19 5.38 4.55
CA GLU A 81 -6.79 6.77 4.82
C GLU A 81 -5.27 7.02 4.72
N LEU A 82 -4.60 6.29 3.84
CA LEU A 82 -3.16 6.42 3.59
C LEU A 82 -2.93 7.46 2.50
N ASN A 83 -2.25 8.55 2.84
CA ASN A 83 -1.87 9.60 1.90
C ASN A 83 -0.35 9.66 1.76
N TRP A 84 0.13 9.98 0.55
CA TRP A 84 1.55 10.05 0.25
C TRP A 84 1.85 10.99 -0.91
N THR A 85 3.13 11.37 -1.00
CA THR A 85 3.77 11.98 -2.16
C THR A 85 5.12 11.29 -2.35
N LEU A 86 5.54 11.07 -3.58
CA LEU A 86 6.72 10.25 -3.88
C LEU A 86 7.89 11.12 -4.38
N PRO A 87 8.96 11.31 -3.57
CA PRO A 87 10.09 12.12 -3.99
C PRO A 87 10.72 11.59 -5.29
N GLY A 88 10.80 12.45 -6.31
CA GLY A 88 11.35 12.09 -7.62
C GLY A 88 10.43 11.23 -8.50
N GLN A 89 9.17 11.05 -8.12
CA GLN A 89 8.15 10.35 -8.90
C GLN A 89 6.85 11.17 -8.93
N PRO A 90 6.50 11.79 -10.07
CA PRO A 90 5.34 12.68 -10.14
C PRO A 90 3.98 11.95 -10.12
N ASP A 91 3.96 10.67 -10.48
CA ASP A 91 2.76 9.81 -10.42
C ASP A 91 2.65 9.17 -9.03
N ASN A 92 1.51 9.35 -8.35
CA ASN A 92 1.30 8.78 -7.00
C ASN A 92 1.12 7.25 -7.01
N THR A 93 0.77 6.65 -8.14
CA THR A 93 0.57 5.19 -8.29
C THR A 93 1.36 4.68 -9.49
N PRO A 94 2.70 4.85 -9.46
CA PRO A 94 3.53 4.67 -10.64
C PRO A 94 3.58 3.19 -11.08
N PRO A 95 3.93 2.90 -12.34
CA PRO A 95 4.14 1.53 -12.80
C PRO A 95 5.16 0.78 -11.93
N GLY A 96 4.77 -0.39 -11.42
CA GLY A 96 5.61 -1.18 -10.52
C GLY A 96 5.75 -0.59 -9.11
N GLY A 97 4.95 0.43 -8.75
CA GLY A 97 4.82 0.88 -7.37
C GLY A 97 4.17 -0.19 -6.50
N GLU A 98 4.67 -0.34 -5.28
CA GLU A 98 4.29 -1.40 -4.35
C GLU A 98 3.77 -0.79 -3.05
N LEU A 99 2.53 -1.09 -2.68
CA LEU A 99 2.02 -0.83 -1.34
C LEU A 99 2.34 -2.05 -0.47
N VAL A 100 3.42 -1.95 0.32
CA VAL A 100 3.99 -3.05 1.08
C VAL A 100 3.39 -3.06 2.48
N PHE A 101 2.84 -4.21 2.87
CA PHE A 101 2.38 -4.46 4.24
C PHE A 101 3.29 -5.51 4.88
N GLU A 102 3.91 -5.16 6.00
CA GLU A 102 4.83 -6.04 6.73
C GLU A 102 4.26 -6.35 8.11
N ARG A 103 4.26 -7.64 8.49
CA ARG A 103 4.00 -8.05 9.88
C ARG A 103 5.30 -8.26 10.63
N TRP A 104 5.49 -7.47 11.67
CA TRP A 104 6.61 -7.53 12.61
C TRP A 104 6.18 -8.19 13.92
N ARG A 105 7.02 -9.07 14.47
CA ARG A 105 6.86 -9.60 15.82
C ARG A 105 7.91 -8.99 16.73
N ARG A 106 7.48 -8.31 17.79
CA ARG A 106 8.39 -7.78 18.82
C ARG A 106 8.87 -8.94 19.71
N LEU A 107 10.19 -9.11 19.83
CA LEU A 107 10.77 -10.25 20.55
C LEU A 107 10.56 -10.20 22.07
N SER A 108 10.39 -9.01 22.65
CA SER A 108 10.28 -8.85 24.10
C SER A 108 8.98 -9.43 24.69
N ASP A 109 7.89 -9.43 23.91
CA ASP A 109 6.55 -9.84 24.38
C ASP A 109 5.71 -10.58 23.31
N ASN A 110 6.32 -10.91 22.17
CA ASN A 110 5.67 -11.54 21.02
C ASN A 110 4.49 -10.75 20.40
N SER A 111 4.33 -9.48 20.75
CA SER A 111 3.30 -8.61 20.15
C SER A 111 3.51 -8.44 18.65
N GLN A 112 2.40 -8.36 17.91
CA GLN A 112 2.37 -8.27 16.44
C GLN A 112 2.07 -6.84 16.00
N TRP A 113 2.81 -6.36 15.00
CA TRP A 113 2.78 -4.99 14.51
C TRP A 113 2.76 -4.96 12.99
N ILE A 114 2.08 -3.98 12.41
CA ILE A 114 1.95 -3.77 10.98
C ILE A 114 2.67 -2.49 10.59
N GLN A 115 3.62 -2.60 9.67
CA GLN A 115 4.23 -1.48 8.97
C GLN A 115 3.68 -1.41 7.55
N VAL A 116 3.39 -0.21 7.08
CA VAL A 116 2.97 0.03 5.70
C VAL A 116 3.95 1.01 5.05
N SER A 117 4.39 0.71 3.84
CA SER A 117 5.19 1.64 3.03
C SER A 117 4.76 1.63 1.58
N LEU A 118 5.12 2.68 0.85
CA LEU A 118 5.06 2.69 -0.60
C LEU A 118 6.48 2.62 -1.15
N VAL A 119 6.82 1.53 -1.84
CA VAL A 119 8.11 1.33 -2.51
C VAL A 119 7.93 1.61 -4.00
N PHE A 120 8.84 2.36 -4.61
CA PHE A 120 8.70 2.81 -6.00
C PHE A 120 10.05 3.14 -6.63
N GLN A 121 10.15 3.02 -7.95
CA GLN A 121 11.26 3.65 -8.67
C GLN A 121 10.96 5.13 -8.91
N THR A 122 11.96 5.99 -8.69
CA THR A 122 11.88 7.37 -9.17
C THR A 122 11.75 7.41 -10.69
N LEU A 123 11.20 8.49 -11.24
CA LEU A 123 11.07 8.66 -12.69
C LEU A 123 12.42 8.55 -13.39
N GLN A 124 13.49 9.04 -12.75
CA GLN A 124 14.85 8.94 -13.26
C GLN A 124 15.37 7.49 -13.23
N GLN A 125 15.16 6.74 -12.14
CA GLN A 125 15.52 5.32 -12.08
C GLN A 125 14.82 4.49 -13.15
N MET A 126 13.54 4.79 -13.43
CA MET A 126 12.80 4.16 -14.53
C MET A 126 13.39 4.55 -15.89
N ARG A 127 13.66 5.84 -16.09
CA ARG A 127 14.20 6.37 -17.35
C ARG A 127 15.56 5.77 -17.70
N ASP A 128 16.44 5.66 -16.72
CA ASP A 128 17.82 5.19 -16.88
C ASP A 128 17.92 3.66 -16.75
N LYS A 129 16.81 2.98 -16.42
CA LYS A 129 16.76 1.55 -16.12
C LYS A 129 17.82 1.17 -15.07
N THR A 130 17.94 2.00 -14.03
CA THR A 130 18.96 1.83 -12.99
C THR A 130 18.75 0.50 -12.27
N PRO A 131 19.76 -0.39 -12.22
CA PRO A 131 19.69 -1.61 -11.41
C PRO A 131 19.54 -1.27 -9.93
N LEU A 132 18.57 -1.89 -9.26
CA LEU A 132 18.30 -1.68 -7.85
C LEU A 132 19.06 -2.68 -6.98
N SER A 133 19.55 -2.23 -5.84
CA SER A 133 20.21 -3.04 -4.82
C SER A 133 20.08 -2.38 -3.45
N LEU A 134 20.56 -3.01 -2.37
CA LEU A 134 20.58 -2.36 -1.05
C LEU A 134 21.46 -1.09 -1.02
N ASN A 135 22.49 -1.00 -1.87
CA ASN A 135 23.35 0.19 -1.99
C ASN A 135 22.75 1.25 -2.94
N THR A 136 21.85 0.84 -3.84
CA THR A 136 21.14 1.71 -4.78
C THR A 136 19.65 1.37 -4.71
N PRO A 137 18.97 1.70 -3.60
CA PRO A 137 17.61 1.24 -3.37
C PRO A 137 16.60 1.99 -4.25
N PRO A 138 15.40 1.41 -4.45
CA PRO A 138 14.24 2.20 -4.89
C PRO A 138 13.93 3.31 -3.87
N GLY A 139 13.09 4.26 -4.29
CA GLY A 139 12.43 5.16 -3.35
C GLY A 139 11.49 4.39 -2.42
N GLU A 140 11.38 4.84 -1.18
CA GLU A 140 10.44 4.31 -0.21
C GLU A 140 9.86 5.44 0.63
N VAL A 141 8.55 5.43 0.87
CA VAL A 141 7.87 6.29 1.83
C VAL A 141 7.18 5.42 2.88
N LYS A 142 7.55 5.59 4.15
CA LYS A 142 6.83 4.95 5.27
C LYS A 142 5.48 5.65 5.45
N LEU A 143 4.42 4.87 5.56
CA LEU A 143 3.05 5.37 5.66
C LEU A 143 2.50 5.21 7.07
N THR A 144 1.69 6.17 7.48
CA THR A 144 1.01 6.19 8.77
C THR A 144 -0.48 5.93 8.56
N LEU A 145 -1.00 4.85 9.15
CA LEU A 145 -2.44 4.58 9.21
C LEU A 145 -3.12 5.60 10.12
N ALA A 146 -3.82 6.60 9.58
CA ALA A 146 -4.36 7.71 10.37
C ALA A 146 -5.24 7.26 11.56
N GLY A 147 -6.12 6.27 11.32
CA GLY A 147 -7.01 5.71 12.35
C GLY A 147 -6.35 4.77 13.36
N CYS A 148 -5.02 4.59 13.33
CA CYS A 148 -4.36 3.72 14.30
C CYS A 148 -3.90 4.48 15.55
N GLU A 149 -4.47 4.13 16.70
CA GLU A 149 -4.12 4.72 18.00
C GLU A 149 -3.00 3.94 18.71
N GLU A 150 -3.01 2.60 18.62
CA GLU A 150 -2.02 1.75 19.28
C GLU A 150 -0.76 1.58 18.43
N ARG A 151 0.31 2.28 18.81
CA ARG A 151 1.59 2.28 18.07
C ARG A 151 2.77 1.84 18.92
N ASN A 152 3.74 1.21 18.28
CA ASN A 152 5.05 0.95 18.89
C ASN A 152 6.01 2.13 18.68
N ALA A 153 7.23 2.01 19.21
CA ALA A 153 8.27 3.03 19.12
C ALA A 153 8.70 3.36 17.67
N GLN A 154 8.48 2.45 16.72
CA GLN A 154 8.77 2.63 15.29
C GLN A 154 7.57 3.24 14.53
N GLY A 155 6.46 3.55 15.20
CA GLY A 155 5.25 4.09 14.59
C GLY A 155 4.35 3.06 13.89
N MET A 156 4.69 1.76 13.98
CA MET A 156 3.91 0.67 13.42
C MET A 156 2.59 0.53 14.19
N CYS A 157 1.52 0.16 13.50
CA CYS A 157 0.21 -0.09 14.10
C CYS A 157 0.18 -1.47 14.75
N SER A 158 -0.48 -1.66 15.89
CA SER A 158 -0.68 -3.02 16.41
C SER A 158 -1.50 -3.86 15.42
N LEU A 159 -1.31 -5.17 15.39
CA LEU A 159 -2.12 -6.05 14.53
C LEU A 159 -3.61 -5.89 14.85
N ALA A 160 -3.97 -5.76 16.13
CA ALA A 160 -5.34 -5.54 16.57
C ALA A 160 -5.91 -4.22 16.03
N GLY A 161 -5.17 -3.11 16.15
CA GLY A 161 -5.56 -1.81 15.61
C GLY A 161 -5.70 -1.84 14.09
N PHE A 162 -4.79 -2.51 13.38
CA PHE A 162 -4.90 -2.69 11.94
C PHE A 162 -6.14 -3.53 11.56
N THR A 163 -6.42 -4.62 12.28
CA THR A 163 -7.63 -5.43 12.09
C THR A 163 -8.90 -4.61 12.30
N GLN A 164 -8.94 -3.75 13.32
CA GLN A 164 -10.07 -2.84 13.54
C GLN A 164 -10.27 -1.90 12.36
N ILE A 165 -9.22 -1.20 11.91
CA ILE A 165 -9.29 -0.27 10.76
C ILE A 165 -9.83 -0.97 9.52
N VAL A 166 -9.33 -2.18 9.21
CA VAL A 166 -9.78 -2.93 8.03
C VAL A 166 -11.24 -3.37 8.17
N ASN A 167 -11.66 -3.83 9.35
CA ASN A 167 -13.06 -4.21 9.59
C ASN A 167 -14.01 -3.01 9.48
N GLU A 168 -13.57 -1.84 9.94
CA GLU A 168 -14.31 -0.58 9.83
C GLU A 168 -14.30 -0.02 8.41
N ALA A 169 -13.30 -0.35 7.58
CA ALA A 169 -13.14 0.11 6.20
C ALA A 169 -13.80 -0.80 5.16
N ARG A 170 -13.86 -2.12 5.36
CA ARG A 170 -14.50 -3.03 4.41
C ARG A 170 -16.02 -2.80 4.32
N ILE A 171 -16.61 -3.23 3.20
CA ILE A 171 -18.06 -3.22 2.98
C ILE A 171 -18.50 -4.69 2.88
N PRO A 172 -19.22 -5.26 3.88
CA PRO A 172 -19.54 -6.68 3.89
C PRO A 172 -20.22 -7.22 2.62
N ALA A 173 -21.05 -6.40 1.98
CA ALA A 173 -21.73 -6.74 0.72
C ALA A 173 -20.78 -6.88 -0.50
N CYS A 174 -19.52 -6.44 -0.37
CA CYS A 174 -18.50 -6.47 -1.42
C CYS A 174 -17.42 -7.53 -1.18
N SER A 175 -17.56 -8.37 -0.14
CA SER A 175 -16.67 -9.52 0.08
C SER A 175 -16.97 -10.65 -0.92
N LEU A 176 -15.96 -11.49 -1.19
CA LEU A 176 -16.05 -12.63 -2.12
C LEU A 176 -16.49 -13.91 -1.43
#